data_AF-A0A925D2D0-F1
#
_entry.id   AF-A0A925D2D0-F1
#
_cell.length_a   1.000
_cell.length_b   1.000
_cell.length_c   1.000
_cell.angle_alpha   90.00
_cell.angle_beta   90.00
_cell.angle_gamma   90.00
#
_symmetry.space_group_name_H-M   'P 1'
#
loop_
_entity.id
_entity.type
_entity.pdbx_description
1 polymer ?
#
loop_
_entity_poly.entity_id
_entity_poly.type
_entity_poly.pdbx_seq_one_letter_code
_entity_poly.pdbx_strand_id
1 'polypeptide(L)'
;MSDSYLSGLGKRLGMRGALAIGIPLVLLLVVGVYYYGGGTRAESLDSVYGKRSGTRATASVNGTRVLAEMFIKNGHRLRTLSRLSPGINQRADVIVWIPDSFEPPDKKQREFLESWLAQGRGRTLIYVGRDYDAAGEYYQKIAPLLKPSQAVTFKRFEAEAKADYDSRRWEMPPNEYARWFTTRRDGTHHVAKKLQGPWAAGIDTTKAEILIVGRLDPPVEKDRIDKKDDPRLPQTVTPLLWSDQDGDGYEPEDAIVTR
;
A
#
# COMPACT_ATOMS: atom_id res chain seq x y z
N MET A 1 43.20 -34.65 -45.03
CA MET A 1 42.99 -34.41 -46.47
C MET A 1 41.51 -34.56 -46.71
N SER A 2 40.67 -33.56 -46.95
CA SER A 2 40.74 -32.12 -47.24
C SER A 2 39.34 -31.57 -46.83
N ASP A 3 39.20 -30.47 -46.09
CA ASP A 3 39.09 -29.09 -46.60
C ASP A 3 38.26 -28.97 -47.90
N SER A 4 37.31 -28.05 -48.10
CA SER A 4 36.59 -27.05 -47.31
C SER A 4 35.64 -26.30 -48.29
N TYR A 5 34.76 -25.42 -47.78
CA TYR A 5 33.90 -24.44 -48.48
C TYR A 5 32.63 -25.00 -49.17
N LEU A 6 31.42 -24.58 -48.80
CA LEU A 6 30.92 -23.21 -48.99
C LEU A 6 30.01 -22.72 -47.86
N SER A 7 30.30 -21.48 -47.50
CA SER A 7 29.59 -20.57 -46.61
C SER A 7 28.28 -20.05 -47.20
N GLY A 8 27.33 -19.75 -46.30
CA GLY A 8 26.53 -18.53 -46.42
C GLY A 8 25.04 -18.73 -46.67
N LEU A 9 24.26 -18.74 -45.58
CA LEU A 9 23.03 -17.95 -45.55
C LEU A 9 22.66 -17.62 -44.11
N GLY A 10 22.94 -16.38 -43.71
CA GLY A 10 22.39 -15.81 -42.49
C GLY A 10 20.89 -15.61 -42.63
N LYS A 11 20.12 -16.10 -41.67
CA LYS A 11 18.84 -15.49 -41.30
C LYS A 11 18.79 -15.36 -39.78
N ARG A 12 18.77 -14.09 -39.37
CA ARG A 12 18.46 -13.61 -38.02
C ARG A 12 17.14 -14.25 -37.56
N LEU A 13 17.18 -15.06 -36.51
CA LEU A 13 15.97 -15.39 -35.76
C LEU A 13 15.83 -14.35 -34.65
N GLY A 14 14.94 -13.39 -34.87
CA GLY A 14 14.55 -12.40 -33.88
C GLY A 14 13.73 -13.03 -32.77
N MET A 15 13.97 -12.56 -31.55
CA MET A 15 13.04 -12.62 -30.42
C MET A 15 11.61 -12.30 -30.86
N ARG A 16 10.65 -13.13 -30.46
CA ARG A 16 9.28 -12.74 -30.09
C ARG A 16 8.54 -13.96 -29.52
N GLY A 17 8.02 -13.81 -28.29
CA GLY A 17 7.05 -14.74 -27.72
C GLY A 17 7.38 -15.31 -26.34
N ALA A 18 7.82 -14.48 -25.38
CA ALA A 18 7.65 -14.87 -23.98
C ALA A 18 6.15 -14.86 -23.66
N LEU A 19 5.56 -16.05 -23.56
CA LEU A 19 4.18 -16.26 -23.17
C LEU A 19 3.95 -15.63 -21.79
N ALA A 20 3.02 -14.69 -21.72
CA ALA A 20 2.60 -14.05 -20.48
C ALA A 20 1.94 -15.08 -19.54
N ILE A 21 2.70 -15.65 -18.62
CA ILE A 21 2.15 -16.30 -17.42
C ILE A 21 1.84 -15.17 -16.43
N GLY A 22 0.75 -14.48 -16.71
CA GLY A 22 0.37 -13.27 -16.00
C GLY A 22 -1.14 -13.17 -15.85
N ILE A 23 -1.77 -14.27 -15.43
CA ILE A 23 -3.07 -14.40 -14.75
C ILE A 23 -3.19 -15.90 -14.41
N PRO A 24 -3.13 -16.31 -13.13
CA PRO A 24 -4.27 -17.10 -12.66
C PRO A 24 -4.63 -16.96 -11.17
N LEU A 25 -4.06 -16.06 -10.38
CA LEU A 25 -4.38 -16.04 -8.94
C LEU A 25 -5.75 -15.40 -8.61
N VAL A 26 -6.13 -14.35 -9.34
CA VAL A 26 -7.43 -13.69 -9.18
C VAL A 26 -8.56 -14.54 -9.79
N LEU A 27 -8.33 -15.19 -10.94
CA LEU A 27 -9.33 -16.08 -11.55
C LEU A 27 -9.50 -17.40 -10.78
N LEU A 28 -8.44 -17.95 -10.17
CA LEU A 28 -8.57 -19.14 -9.30
C LEU A 28 -9.42 -18.86 -8.06
N LEU A 29 -9.34 -17.66 -7.49
CA LEU A 29 -10.21 -17.24 -6.38
C LEU A 29 -11.68 -17.11 -6.82
N VAL A 30 -11.94 -16.56 -8.01
CA VAL A 30 -13.31 -16.41 -8.55
C VAL A 30 -13.94 -17.77 -8.90
N VAL A 31 -13.17 -18.70 -9.48
CA VAL A 31 -13.66 -20.04 -9.83
C VAL A 31 -13.84 -20.93 -8.59
N GLY A 32 -12.97 -20.80 -7.58
CA GLY A 32 -13.11 -21.54 -6.32
C GLY A 32 -14.39 -21.19 -5.54
N VAL A 33 -14.78 -19.90 -5.56
CA VAL A 33 -16.05 -19.43 -4.97
C VAL A 33 -17.26 -19.92 -5.77
N TYR A 34 -17.15 -20.03 -7.09
CA TYR A 34 -18.23 -20.50 -7.95
C TYR A 34 -18.51 -22.02 -7.81
N TYR A 35 -17.48 -22.84 -7.64
CA TYR A 35 -17.64 -24.31 -7.57
C TYR A 35 -17.96 -24.86 -6.18
N TYR A 36 -17.59 -24.16 -5.09
CA TYR A 36 -17.87 -24.63 -3.72
C TYR A 36 -19.04 -23.90 -3.02
N GLY A 37 -19.58 -22.83 -3.61
CA GLY A 37 -20.61 -21.96 -3.02
C GLY A 37 -22.06 -22.45 -3.16
N GLY A 38 -22.31 -23.75 -3.02
CA GLY A 38 -23.66 -24.27 -2.81
C GLY A 38 -24.09 -24.11 -1.35
N GLY A 39 -24.56 -22.92 -0.96
CA GLY A 39 -25.32 -22.77 0.30
C GLY A 39 -24.90 -21.61 1.22
N THR A 40 -25.79 -20.62 1.29
CA THR A 40 -26.14 -19.77 2.45
C THR A 40 -25.10 -18.89 3.16
N ARG A 41 -25.54 -17.62 3.32
CA ARG A 41 -24.94 -16.45 4.00
C ARG A 41 -23.85 -15.75 3.19
N ALA A 42 -24.20 -14.56 2.70
CA ALA A 42 -23.22 -13.54 2.37
C ALA A 42 -22.40 -13.29 3.64
N GLU A 43 -21.23 -13.93 3.74
CA GLU A 43 -20.25 -13.59 4.74
C GLU A 43 -19.91 -12.11 4.54
N SER A 44 -20.18 -11.30 5.56
CA SER A 44 -19.75 -9.91 5.61
C SER A 44 -18.24 -9.87 5.38
N LEU A 45 -17.79 -9.11 4.38
CA LEU A 45 -16.35 -8.88 4.21
C LEU A 45 -15.79 -8.27 5.48
N ASP A 46 -14.69 -8.83 5.97
CA ASP A 46 -13.91 -8.22 7.05
C ASP A 46 -13.17 -7.02 6.45
N SER A 47 -13.84 -5.86 6.47
CA SER A 47 -13.36 -4.59 5.93
C SER A 47 -12.46 -3.83 6.90
N VAL A 48 -12.15 -4.39 8.07
CA VAL A 48 -11.41 -3.66 9.10
C VAL A 48 -9.97 -3.43 8.63
N TYR A 49 -9.66 -2.17 8.35
CA TYR A 49 -8.34 -1.74 7.92
C TYR A 49 -7.28 -2.01 9.00
N GLY A 50 -6.06 -2.28 8.57
CA GLY A 50 -4.92 -2.47 9.50
C GLY A 50 -4.99 -3.72 10.39
N LYS A 51 -6.07 -4.51 10.38
CA LYS A 51 -6.20 -5.71 11.22
C LYS A 51 -6.03 -7.01 10.44
N ARG A 52 -5.53 -8.02 11.16
CA ARG A 52 -5.52 -9.43 10.75
C ARG A 52 -6.39 -10.17 11.75
N SER A 53 -7.64 -10.49 11.40
CA SER A 53 -8.47 -11.38 12.22
C SER A 53 -8.04 -12.84 12.04
N GLY A 54 -8.35 -13.68 13.03
CA GLY A 54 -7.89 -15.07 13.18
C GLY A 54 -8.35 -16.04 12.09
N THR A 55 -8.10 -17.33 12.33
CA THR A 55 -8.13 -18.53 11.46
C THR A 55 -9.29 -18.77 10.48
N ARG A 56 -10.23 -17.83 10.27
CA ARG A 56 -11.34 -17.92 9.31
C ARG A 56 -11.59 -16.67 8.45
N ALA A 57 -10.75 -15.64 8.48
CA ALA A 57 -10.94 -14.47 7.62
C ALA A 57 -10.37 -14.72 6.21
N THR A 58 -11.24 -15.03 5.26
CA THR A 58 -10.89 -15.49 3.89
C THR A 58 -10.46 -14.37 2.92
N ALA A 59 -10.64 -13.08 3.23
CA ALA A 59 -10.20 -12.01 2.34
C ALA A 59 -9.88 -10.70 3.10
N SER A 60 -8.58 -10.38 3.26
CA SER A 60 -8.15 -9.02 3.64
C SER A 60 -8.17 -8.18 2.36
N VAL A 61 -9.24 -7.41 2.16
CA VAL A 61 -9.45 -6.61 0.95
C VAL A 61 -8.40 -5.49 0.84
N ASN A 62 -7.91 -5.02 1.99
CA ASN A 62 -6.92 -3.93 2.08
C ASN A 62 -5.46 -4.39 2.05
N GLY A 63 -5.18 -5.65 1.66
CA GLY A 63 -3.82 -6.12 1.33
C GLY A 63 -2.85 -6.39 2.50
N THR A 64 -3.22 -6.08 3.75
CA THR A 64 -2.35 -6.26 4.93
C THR A 64 -1.95 -7.72 5.17
N ARG A 65 -2.82 -8.68 4.83
CA ARG A 65 -2.48 -10.11 4.87
C ARG A 65 -1.40 -10.48 3.85
N VAL A 66 -1.50 -9.97 2.63
CA VAL A 66 -0.54 -10.28 1.56
C VAL A 66 0.83 -9.74 1.95
N LEU A 67 0.91 -8.52 2.46
CA LEU A 67 2.16 -7.94 2.98
C LEU A 67 2.75 -8.81 4.10
N ALA A 68 1.93 -9.25 5.06
CA ALA A 68 2.35 -10.16 6.13
C ALA A 68 2.92 -11.49 5.59
N GLU A 69 2.28 -12.08 4.58
CA GLU A 69 2.75 -13.30 3.93
C GLU A 69 4.07 -13.11 3.20
N MET A 70 4.30 -11.94 2.59
CA MET A 70 5.58 -11.61 1.99
C MET A 70 6.71 -11.58 3.02
N PHE A 71 6.49 -11.04 4.22
CA PHE A 71 7.48 -11.11 5.31
C PHE A 71 7.78 -12.55 5.73
N ILE A 72 6.75 -13.37 5.92
CA ILE A 72 6.89 -14.78 6.32
C ILE A 72 7.65 -15.56 5.24
N LYS A 73 7.31 -15.35 3.97
CA LYS A 73 7.96 -16.02 2.83
C LYS A 73 9.44 -15.66 2.70
N ASN A 74 9.84 -14.47 3.15
CA ASN A 74 11.24 -14.05 3.21
C ASN A 74 11.94 -14.46 4.52
N GLY A 75 11.35 -15.34 5.32
CA GLY A 75 11.98 -15.92 6.51
C GLY A 75 11.83 -15.09 7.79
N HIS A 76 11.04 -14.01 7.77
CA HIS A 76 10.81 -13.20 8.96
C HIS A 76 9.75 -13.81 9.87
N ARG A 77 9.96 -13.67 11.19
CA ARG A 77 8.95 -14.02 12.20
C ARG A 77 7.98 -12.87 12.37
N LEU A 78 6.70 -13.14 12.16
CA LEU A 78 5.66 -12.11 12.27
C LEU A 78 4.89 -12.24 13.59
N ARG A 79 4.64 -11.10 14.24
CA ARG A 79 3.68 -10.98 15.33
C ARG A 79 2.75 -9.79 15.07
N THR A 80 1.46 -9.97 15.29
CA THR A 80 0.48 -8.89 15.22
C THR A 80 0.20 -8.40 16.63
N LEU A 81 0.26 -7.08 16.82
CA LEU A 81 -0.05 -6.42 18.07
C LEU A 81 -1.11 -5.36 17.80
N SER A 82 -2.06 -5.20 18.71
CA SER A 82 -3.15 -4.23 18.58
C SER A 82 -2.85 -2.89 19.25
N ARG A 83 -1.74 -2.78 20.00
CA ARG A 83 -1.39 -1.59 20.79
C ARG A 83 0.12 -1.42 20.84
N LEU A 84 0.57 -0.16 20.79
CA LEU A 84 1.94 0.22 21.13
C LEU A 84 2.13 0.00 22.64
N SER A 85 3.05 -0.88 23.00
CA SER A 85 3.32 -1.22 24.40
C SER A 85 4.80 -1.49 24.62
N PRO A 86 5.34 -1.29 25.83
CA PRO A 86 6.75 -1.51 26.13
C PRO A 86 7.26 -2.91 25.78
N GLY A 87 6.37 -3.91 25.75
CA GLY A 87 6.70 -5.27 25.34
C GLY A 87 7.20 -5.40 23.90
N ILE A 88 6.99 -4.39 23.04
CA ILE A 88 7.55 -4.34 21.68
C ILE A 88 9.07 -4.18 21.71
N ASN A 89 9.61 -3.44 22.68
CA ASN A 89 11.01 -3.00 22.71
C ASN A 89 12.02 -4.15 22.73
N GLN A 90 11.62 -5.35 23.16
CA GLN A 90 12.50 -6.51 23.26
C GLN A 90 12.20 -7.58 22.19
N ARG A 91 11.21 -7.36 21.33
CA ARG A 91 10.60 -8.44 20.52
C ARG A 91 10.55 -8.17 19.02
N ALA A 92 10.86 -6.95 18.59
CA ALA A 92 10.78 -6.56 17.19
C ALA A 92 12.00 -5.74 16.79
N ASP A 93 12.56 -6.09 15.63
CA ASP A 93 13.57 -5.30 14.91
C ASP A 93 12.92 -4.37 13.88
N VAL A 94 11.76 -4.77 13.36
CA VAL A 94 10.96 -4.01 12.38
C VAL A 94 9.54 -3.86 12.91
N ILE A 95 9.01 -2.64 12.88
CA ILE A 95 7.60 -2.35 13.12
C ILE A 95 6.98 -1.90 11.81
N VAL A 96 5.93 -2.61 11.37
CA VAL A 96 5.02 -2.14 10.31
C VAL A 96 3.76 -1.67 11.00
N TRP A 97 3.53 -0.36 11.01
CA TRP A 97 2.39 0.26 11.68
C TRP A 97 1.39 0.78 10.65
N ILE A 98 0.19 0.19 10.69
CA ILE A 98 -0.93 0.47 9.78
C ILE A 98 -2.14 0.86 10.65
N PRO A 99 -2.22 2.10 11.15
CA PRO A 99 -3.35 2.54 11.96
C PRO A 99 -4.66 2.53 11.15
N ASP A 100 -5.75 2.17 11.82
CA ASP A 100 -7.12 2.37 11.32
C ASP A 100 -7.67 3.73 11.82
N SER A 101 -6.88 4.78 11.61
CA SER A 101 -7.23 6.18 11.91
C SER A 101 -6.76 7.05 10.76
N PHE A 102 -7.61 7.99 10.35
CA PHE A 102 -7.30 9.02 9.35
C PHE A 102 -6.49 10.18 9.94
N GLU A 103 -6.40 10.27 11.26
CA GLU A 103 -5.55 11.25 11.93
C GLU A 103 -4.07 10.84 11.82
N PRO A 104 -3.14 11.81 11.70
CA PRO A 104 -1.73 11.54 11.83
C PRO A 104 -1.39 10.99 13.24
N PRO A 105 -0.23 10.31 13.41
CA PRO A 105 0.21 9.83 14.71
C PRO A 105 0.24 10.93 15.75
N ASP A 106 -0.31 10.71 16.94
CA ASP A 106 -0.26 11.69 18.02
C ASP A 106 1.16 11.84 18.61
N LYS A 107 1.37 12.86 19.44
CA LYS A 107 2.69 13.11 20.07
C LYS A 107 3.20 11.91 20.86
N LYS A 108 2.35 11.24 21.65
CA LYS A 108 2.77 10.10 22.49
C LYS A 108 3.15 8.89 21.65
N GLN A 109 2.41 8.63 20.56
CA GLN A 109 2.71 7.56 19.62
C GLN A 109 4.05 7.80 18.93
N ARG A 110 4.30 9.03 18.47
CA ARG A 110 5.58 9.41 17.87
C ARG A 110 6.74 9.26 18.85
N GLU A 111 6.62 9.81 20.06
CA GLU A 111 7.64 9.70 21.10
C GLU A 111 7.96 8.25 21.48
N PHE A 112 6.93 7.39 21.57
CA PHE A 112 7.12 5.97 21.81
C PHE A 112 7.93 5.31 20.68
N LEU A 113 7.57 5.58 19.43
CA LEU A 113 8.21 4.98 18.26
C LEU A 113 9.62 5.52 18.02
N GLU A 114 9.86 6.81 18.26
CA GLU A 114 11.19 7.44 18.23
C GLU A 114 12.10 6.88 19.32
N SER A 115 11.57 6.73 20.55
CA SER A 115 12.30 6.07 21.64
C SER A 115 12.63 4.63 21.31
N TRP A 116 11.68 3.90 20.68
CA TRP A 116 11.94 2.56 20.18
C TRP A 116 13.05 2.56 19.11
N LEU A 117 12.99 3.43 18.11
CA LEU A 117 14.03 3.53 17.07
C LEU A 117 15.41 3.81 17.68
N ALA A 118 15.49 4.68 18.70
CA ALA A 118 16.75 5.06 19.35
C ALA A 118 17.38 3.95 20.21
N GLN A 119 16.59 3.02 20.75
CA GLN A 119 17.05 2.00 21.70
C GLN A 119 17.75 0.79 21.07
N GLY A 120 17.64 0.57 19.75
CA GLY A 120 18.17 -0.62 19.10
C GLY A 120 18.89 -0.33 17.81
N ARG A 121 20.01 -1.02 17.57
CA ARG A 121 20.75 -0.91 16.32
C ARG A 121 19.96 -1.55 15.19
N GLY A 122 19.79 -0.83 14.08
CA GLY A 122 19.15 -1.36 12.87
C GLY A 122 17.63 -1.50 12.97
N ARG A 123 16.97 -0.79 13.90
CA ARG A 123 15.51 -0.77 13.97
C ARG A 123 14.91 -0.04 12.77
N THR A 124 13.80 -0.57 12.25
CA THR A 124 13.09 0.03 11.12
C THR A 124 11.61 0.20 11.44
N LEU A 125 11.10 1.41 11.23
CA LEU A 125 9.68 1.71 11.28
C LEU A 125 9.17 1.90 9.85
N ILE A 126 8.11 1.18 9.49
CA ILE A 126 7.33 1.38 8.28
C ILE A 126 5.96 1.88 8.74
N TYR A 127 5.62 3.12 8.37
CA TYR A 127 4.32 3.71 8.63
C TYR A 127 3.47 3.69 7.36
N VAL A 128 2.23 3.23 7.47
CA VAL A 128 1.25 3.23 6.37
C VAL A 128 0.04 4.03 6.81
N GLY A 129 -0.12 5.24 6.29
CA GLY A 129 -1.27 6.09 6.59
C GLY A 129 -2.57 5.51 6.03
N ARG A 130 -3.68 5.79 6.73
CA ARG A 130 -5.02 5.47 6.25
C ARG A 130 -5.43 6.50 5.20
N ASP A 131 -5.57 6.05 3.96
CA ASP A 131 -6.28 6.80 2.91
C ASP A 131 -7.17 5.80 2.17
N TYR A 132 -6.63 4.92 1.31
CA TYR A 132 -7.44 4.00 0.51
C TYR A 132 -8.28 2.95 1.29
N ASP A 133 -9.49 2.66 0.78
CA ASP A 133 -10.34 1.53 1.17
C ASP A 133 -10.84 0.74 -0.04
N ALA A 134 -10.47 -0.54 -0.09
CA ALA A 134 -10.75 -1.41 -1.23
C ALA A 134 -12.20 -1.93 -1.28
N ALA A 135 -12.99 -1.78 -0.20
CA ALA A 135 -14.32 -2.38 -0.11
C ALA A 135 -15.28 -1.87 -1.20
N GLY A 136 -15.31 -0.54 -1.42
CA GLY A 136 -16.16 0.06 -2.45
C GLY A 136 -15.83 -0.44 -3.86
N GLU A 137 -14.54 -0.47 -4.19
CA GLU A 137 -14.06 -0.94 -5.50
C GLU A 137 -14.32 -2.43 -5.71
N TYR A 138 -14.15 -3.25 -4.66
CA TYR A 138 -14.47 -4.67 -4.70
C TYR A 138 -15.94 -4.91 -5.05
N TYR A 139 -16.88 -4.25 -4.34
CA TYR A 139 -18.30 -4.43 -4.62
C TYR A 139 -18.67 -3.96 -6.03
N GLN A 140 -18.10 -2.86 -6.48
CA GLN A 140 -18.28 -2.33 -7.84
C GLN A 140 -17.84 -3.33 -8.91
N LYS A 141 -16.69 -4.01 -8.72
CA LYS A 141 -16.15 -4.99 -9.67
C LYS A 141 -16.90 -6.32 -9.67
N ILE A 142 -17.44 -6.74 -8.53
CA ILE A 142 -18.15 -8.03 -8.39
C ILE A 142 -19.62 -7.94 -8.81
N ALA A 143 -20.31 -6.82 -8.57
CA ALA A 143 -21.74 -6.69 -8.84
C ALA A 143 -22.17 -7.10 -10.28
N PRO A 144 -21.42 -6.78 -11.36
CA PRO A 144 -21.76 -7.19 -12.73
C PRO A 144 -21.66 -8.69 -12.99
N LEU A 145 -20.92 -9.44 -12.16
CA LEU A 145 -20.72 -10.89 -12.30
C LEU A 145 -21.81 -11.71 -11.58
N LEU A 146 -22.68 -11.04 -10.81
CA LEU A 146 -23.70 -11.67 -9.99
C LEU A 146 -25.06 -11.74 -10.69
N LYS A 147 -25.94 -12.62 -10.18
CA LYS A 147 -27.34 -12.64 -10.60
C LYS A 147 -28.01 -11.30 -10.26
N PRO A 148 -29.00 -10.82 -11.04
CA PRO A 148 -29.61 -9.51 -10.84
C PRO A 148 -30.13 -9.25 -9.41
N SER A 149 -30.70 -10.27 -8.76
CA SER A 149 -31.18 -10.16 -7.37
C SER A 149 -30.07 -9.93 -6.35
N GLN A 150 -28.88 -10.49 -6.58
CA GLN A 150 -27.70 -10.31 -5.71
C GLN A 150 -26.96 -9.01 -6.03
N ALA A 151 -26.97 -8.59 -7.30
CA ALA A 151 -26.33 -7.35 -7.73
C ALA A 151 -26.92 -6.11 -7.05
N VAL A 152 -28.23 -6.08 -6.76
CA VAL A 152 -28.87 -4.99 -6.02
C VAL A 152 -28.30 -4.87 -4.61
N THR A 153 -28.13 -5.99 -3.91
CA THR A 153 -27.52 -6.00 -2.57
C THR A 153 -26.07 -5.52 -2.60
N PHE A 154 -25.29 -5.95 -3.60
CA PHE A 154 -23.89 -5.54 -3.73
C PHE A 154 -23.75 -4.05 -4.08
N LYS A 155 -24.65 -3.49 -4.89
CA LYS A 155 -24.71 -2.04 -5.12
C LYS A 155 -25.02 -1.25 -3.85
N ARG A 156 -25.86 -1.80 -2.97
CA ARG A 156 -26.12 -1.19 -1.66
C ARG A 156 -24.87 -1.22 -0.79
N PHE A 157 -24.16 -2.36 -0.72
CA PHE A 157 -22.90 -2.46 0.03
C PHE A 157 -21.80 -1.55 -0.53
N GLU A 158 -21.73 -1.39 -1.85
CA GLU A 158 -20.85 -0.42 -2.50
C GLU A 158 -21.15 1.00 -2.01
N ALA A 159 -22.42 1.41 -2.02
CA ALA A 159 -22.84 2.74 -1.59
C ALA A 159 -22.57 2.98 -0.09
N GLU A 160 -22.87 1.99 0.75
CA GLU A 160 -22.58 2.04 2.19
C GLU A 160 -21.07 2.13 2.45
N ALA A 161 -20.25 1.35 1.76
CA ALA A 161 -18.79 1.39 1.91
C ALA A 161 -18.19 2.72 1.46
N LYS A 162 -18.66 3.28 0.33
CA LYS A 162 -18.24 4.61 -0.15
C LYS A 162 -18.64 5.71 0.83
N ALA A 163 -19.88 5.68 1.34
CA ALA A 163 -20.36 6.67 2.28
C ALA A 163 -19.61 6.62 3.64
N ASP A 164 -19.35 5.41 4.18
CA ASP A 164 -18.56 5.25 5.40
C ASP A 164 -17.13 5.77 5.20
N TYR A 165 -16.50 5.38 4.09
CA TYR A 165 -15.17 5.84 3.73
C TYR A 165 -15.09 7.36 3.63
N ASP A 166 -15.96 7.98 2.82
CA ASP A 166 -15.98 9.42 2.63
C ASP A 166 -16.25 10.15 3.95
N SER A 167 -17.17 9.64 4.78
CA SER A 167 -17.48 10.21 6.09
C SER A 167 -16.28 10.18 7.04
N ARG A 168 -15.58 9.05 7.13
CA ARG A 168 -14.42 8.91 8.02
C ARG A 168 -13.20 9.65 7.50
N ARG A 169 -13.02 9.74 6.18
CA ARG A 169 -11.92 10.48 5.56
C ARG A 169 -11.94 11.97 5.92
N TRP A 170 -13.11 12.53 6.25
CA TRP A 170 -13.20 13.92 6.76
C TRP A 170 -12.48 14.13 8.09
N GLU A 171 -12.21 13.07 8.86
CA GLU A 171 -11.35 13.13 10.06
C GLU A 171 -9.88 13.39 9.70
N MET A 172 -9.46 13.11 8.46
CA MET A 172 -8.12 13.46 8.01
C MET A 172 -8.00 14.99 7.95
N PRO A 173 -6.98 15.59 8.59
CA PRO A 173 -6.75 17.02 8.50
C PRO A 173 -6.35 17.42 7.07
N PRO A 174 -6.84 18.57 6.55
CA PRO A 174 -6.52 19.01 5.20
C PRO A 174 -5.02 19.26 5.00
N ASN A 175 -4.38 19.83 6.02
CA ASN A 175 -2.96 20.12 6.07
C ASN A 175 -2.49 20.11 7.52
N GLU A 176 -1.76 19.08 7.94
CA GLU A 176 -1.23 18.97 9.31
C GLU A 176 0.18 18.41 9.33
N TYR A 177 1.07 19.10 10.05
CA TYR A 177 2.43 18.66 10.29
C TYR A 177 2.50 17.69 11.47
N ALA A 178 3.01 16.48 11.22
CA ALA A 178 3.08 15.37 12.16
C ALA A 178 4.53 14.97 12.51
N ARG A 179 5.48 15.90 12.39
CA ARG A 179 6.94 15.69 12.53
C ARG A 179 7.60 14.83 11.45
N TRP A 180 7.05 13.64 11.18
CA TRP A 180 7.64 12.73 10.20
C TRP A 180 7.25 13.06 8.76
N PHE A 181 6.11 13.74 8.62
CA PHE A 181 5.49 14.13 7.35
C PHE A 181 4.48 15.24 7.60
N THR A 182 4.00 15.81 6.51
CA THR A 182 2.86 16.72 6.48
C THR A 182 1.73 16.03 5.71
N THR A 183 0.59 15.82 6.38
CA THR A 183 -0.60 15.24 5.75
C THR A 183 -1.20 16.26 4.79
N ARG A 184 -1.50 15.85 3.56
CA ARG A 184 -2.26 16.61 2.56
C ARG A 184 -3.48 15.79 2.17
N ARG A 185 -4.65 16.09 2.74
CA ARG A 185 -5.88 15.37 2.39
C ARG A 185 -6.37 15.77 0.99
N ASP A 186 -6.30 17.06 0.71
CA ASP A 186 -6.91 17.68 -0.45
C ASP A 186 -5.83 17.92 -1.51
N GLY A 187 -5.97 17.30 -2.66
CA GLY A 187 -5.04 17.36 -3.77
C GLY A 187 -5.72 16.97 -5.09
N THR A 188 -4.99 17.05 -6.20
CA THR A 188 -5.54 16.65 -7.48
C THR A 188 -5.66 15.13 -7.51
N HIS A 189 -6.89 14.62 -7.62
CA HIS A 189 -7.09 13.18 -7.77
C HIS A 189 -6.53 12.73 -9.13
N HIS A 190 -5.64 11.75 -9.13
CA HIS A 190 -5.09 11.23 -10.37
C HIS A 190 -4.71 9.76 -10.26
N VAL A 191 -4.73 9.09 -11.41
CA VAL A 191 -4.29 7.70 -11.52
C VAL A 191 -2.84 7.69 -11.98
N ALA A 192 -1.96 7.09 -11.19
CA ALA A 192 -0.55 6.97 -11.52
C ALA A 192 -0.39 6.16 -12.83
N LYS A 193 0.18 6.78 -13.87
CA LYS A 193 0.37 6.12 -15.17
C LYS A 193 1.72 5.44 -15.24
N LYS A 194 2.72 6.00 -14.56
CA LYS A 194 4.07 5.46 -14.48
C LYS A 194 4.48 5.39 -13.02
N LEU A 195 5.22 4.33 -12.69
CA LEU A 195 5.89 4.17 -11.41
C LEU A 195 7.39 4.09 -11.65
N GLN A 196 8.14 4.68 -10.74
CA GLN A 196 9.58 4.79 -10.78
C GLN A 196 10.17 4.43 -9.41
N GLY A 197 11.47 4.16 -9.37
CA GLY A 197 12.19 3.76 -8.16
C GLY A 197 12.40 2.26 -8.01
N PRO A 198 13.20 1.86 -7.01
CA PRO A 198 13.57 0.45 -6.81
C PRO A 198 12.37 -0.46 -6.59
N TRP A 199 11.25 0.05 -6.05
CA TRP A 199 10.05 -0.74 -5.80
C TRP A 199 9.10 -0.81 -7.00
N ALA A 200 9.33 -0.05 -8.07
CA ALA A 200 8.52 -0.12 -9.29
C ALA A 200 8.83 -1.37 -10.14
N ALA A 201 9.95 -2.06 -9.87
CA ALA A 201 10.41 -3.18 -10.66
C ALA A 201 9.38 -4.32 -10.69
N GLY A 202 8.93 -4.68 -11.91
CA GLY A 202 7.97 -5.77 -12.13
C GLY A 202 6.51 -5.41 -11.88
N ILE A 203 6.19 -4.14 -11.56
CA ILE A 203 4.81 -3.67 -11.43
C ILE A 203 4.27 -3.26 -12.79
N ASP A 204 3.14 -3.83 -13.18
CA ASP A 204 2.36 -3.41 -14.34
C ASP A 204 1.34 -2.34 -13.91
N THR A 205 1.67 -1.07 -14.14
CA THR A 205 0.85 0.07 -13.71
C THR A 205 -0.53 0.09 -14.33
N THR A 206 -0.68 -0.50 -15.52
CA THR A 206 -1.97 -0.58 -16.22
C THR A 206 -2.97 -1.51 -15.53
N LYS A 207 -2.49 -2.39 -14.65
CA LYS A 207 -3.30 -3.33 -13.87
C LYS A 207 -3.46 -2.92 -12.41
N ALA A 208 -2.67 -1.95 -11.95
CA ALA A 208 -2.61 -1.57 -10.55
C ALA A 208 -3.65 -0.51 -10.17
N GLU A 209 -4.17 0.26 -11.14
CA GLU A 209 -5.23 1.29 -10.95
C GLU A 209 -4.97 2.19 -9.72
N ILE A 210 -3.71 2.59 -9.52
CA ILE A 210 -3.30 3.33 -8.31
C ILE A 210 -3.86 4.75 -8.38
N LEU A 211 -4.91 4.99 -7.62
CA LEU A 211 -5.51 6.31 -7.42
C LEU A 211 -4.78 7.03 -6.27
N ILE A 212 -4.26 8.22 -6.56
CA ILE A 212 -3.67 9.13 -5.59
C ILE A 212 -4.72 10.19 -5.26
N VAL A 213 -5.06 10.32 -3.96
CA VAL A 213 -6.11 11.21 -3.45
C VAL A 213 -5.53 12.13 -2.38
N GLY A 214 -4.99 11.54 -1.30
CA GLY A 214 -4.20 12.24 -0.30
C GLY A 214 -2.71 11.90 -0.39
N ARG A 215 -1.89 12.69 0.30
CA ARG A 215 -0.43 12.53 0.34
C ARG A 215 0.11 12.69 1.77
N LEU A 216 1.21 11.99 2.03
CA LEU A 216 2.04 12.20 3.21
C LEU A 216 3.37 12.75 2.72
N ASP A 217 3.49 14.08 2.65
CA ASP A 217 4.67 14.71 2.10
C ASP A 217 5.81 14.73 3.13
N PRO A 218 7.07 14.58 2.70
CA PRO A 218 8.20 14.84 3.57
C PRO A 218 8.12 16.26 4.15
N PRO A 219 8.40 16.42 5.45
CA PRO A 219 8.23 17.69 6.12
C PRO A 219 9.31 18.66 5.68
N VAL A 220 8.92 19.93 5.45
CA VAL A 220 9.85 21.01 5.10
C VAL A 220 9.92 22.06 6.20
N GLU A 221 10.94 22.93 6.17
CA GLU A 221 11.20 23.88 7.26
C GLU A 221 10.04 24.84 7.54
N LYS A 222 9.22 25.13 6.52
CA LYS A 222 8.00 25.96 6.66
C LYS A 222 6.88 25.27 7.45
N ASP A 223 6.90 23.93 7.53
CA ASP A 223 5.86 23.16 8.22
C ASP A 223 6.11 23.11 9.75
N ARG A 224 7.35 23.39 10.19
CA ARG A 224 7.73 23.37 11.60
C ARG A 224 7.16 24.57 12.34
N ILE A 225 6.31 24.29 13.33
CA ILE A 225 5.65 25.33 14.14
C ILE A 225 6.57 25.79 15.28
N ASP A 226 7.25 24.87 15.97
CA ASP A 226 8.19 25.19 17.05
C ASP A 226 9.57 24.58 16.81
N LYS A 227 10.51 25.42 16.35
CA LYS A 227 11.87 24.99 16.02
C LYS A 227 12.69 24.52 17.22
N LYS A 228 12.30 24.86 18.45
CA LYS A 228 13.01 24.45 19.67
C LYS A 228 12.59 23.04 20.11
N ASP A 229 11.31 22.73 19.98
CA ASP A 229 10.74 21.46 20.44
C ASP A 229 10.63 20.39 19.34
N ASP A 230 10.71 20.80 18.06
CA ASP A 230 10.70 19.87 16.94
C ASP A 230 12.12 19.41 16.55
N PRO A 231 12.32 18.09 16.34
CA PRO A 231 13.60 17.57 15.90
C PRO A 231 14.00 18.19 14.56
N ARG A 232 15.30 18.13 14.25
CA ARG A 232 15.80 18.51 12.93
C ARG A 232 15.15 17.62 11.88
N LEU A 233 14.77 18.23 10.76
CA LEU A 233 14.25 17.52 9.60
C LEU A 233 15.27 16.50 9.10
N PRO A 234 14.81 15.40 8.47
CA PRO A 234 15.71 14.43 7.86
C PRO A 234 16.65 15.12 6.87
N GLN A 235 17.94 14.81 6.96
CA GLN A 235 18.94 15.30 6.01
C GLN A 235 18.84 14.59 4.65
N THR A 236 18.23 13.42 4.62
CA THR A 236 18.11 12.60 3.42
C THR A 236 16.74 11.94 3.39
N VAL A 237 16.05 12.13 2.28
CA VAL A 237 14.82 11.39 1.95
C VAL A 237 15.09 10.68 0.64
N THR A 238 14.91 9.36 0.62
CA THR A 238 15.08 8.55 -0.58
C THR A 238 13.74 7.94 -0.96
N PRO A 239 13.09 8.43 -2.04
CA PRO A 239 11.86 7.80 -2.50
C PRO A 239 12.16 6.41 -3.05
N LEU A 240 11.45 5.40 -2.53
CA LEU A 240 11.58 4.01 -2.99
C LEU A 240 10.59 3.67 -4.11
N LEU A 241 9.50 4.44 -4.19
CA LEU A 241 8.47 4.41 -5.21
C LEU A 241 7.93 5.83 -5.40
N TRP A 242 7.78 6.28 -6.65
CA TRP A 242 7.11 7.54 -6.98
C TRP A 242 6.41 7.45 -8.33
N SER A 243 5.43 8.32 -8.56
CA SER A 243 4.64 8.40 -9.79
C SER A 243 5.14 9.51 -10.73
N ASP A 244 4.61 9.55 -11.96
CA ASP A 244 4.85 10.64 -12.91
C ASP A 244 4.18 11.97 -12.54
N GLN A 245 3.33 11.99 -11.51
CA GLN A 245 2.51 13.14 -11.15
C GLN A 245 2.64 13.55 -9.67
N ASP A 246 3.60 13.01 -8.93
CA ASP A 246 3.89 13.42 -7.54
C ASP A 246 4.41 14.89 -7.45
N GLY A 247 4.57 15.58 -8.58
CA GLY A 247 5.17 16.92 -8.74
C GLY A 247 4.20 18.11 -8.68
N ASP A 248 2.93 17.95 -8.35
CA ASP A 248 1.99 19.08 -8.16
C ASP A 248 2.16 19.84 -6.83
N GLY A 249 3.38 19.82 -6.25
CA GLY A 249 3.74 20.54 -5.03
C GLY A 249 4.97 20.01 -4.27
N TYR A 250 5.57 18.92 -4.74
CA TYR A 250 6.81 18.36 -4.21
C TYR A 250 7.79 18.16 -5.35
N GLU A 251 8.75 19.07 -5.49
CA GLU A 251 9.89 18.83 -6.37
C GLU A 251 10.87 17.92 -5.61
N PRO A 252 11.31 16.78 -6.18
CA PRO A 252 12.27 15.89 -5.52
C PRO A 252 13.56 16.60 -5.09
N GLU A 253 13.94 17.68 -5.76
CA GLU A 253 15.05 18.56 -5.36
C GLU A 253 14.85 19.28 -4.01
N ASP A 254 13.62 19.51 -3.55
CA ASP A 254 13.36 20.12 -2.23
C ASP A 254 13.64 19.18 -1.05
N ALA A 255 13.74 17.87 -1.32
CA ALA A 255 14.03 16.85 -0.31
C ALA A 255 15.50 16.41 -0.29
N ILE A 256 16.31 16.93 -1.21
CA ILE A 256 17.74 16.69 -1.28
C ILE A 256 18.46 17.92 -0.73
N VAL A 257 18.61 17.99 0.58
CA VAL A 257 19.74 18.71 1.18
C VAL A 257 20.89 17.72 1.34
N THR A 258 21.44 17.23 0.22
CA THR A 258 22.79 16.63 0.27
C THR A 258 23.78 17.75 0.57
N ARG A 259 24.40 17.68 1.74
CA ARG A 259 25.78 18.15 1.94
C ARG A 259 26.64 16.95 2.28
#